data_AF-A0AAP6H299-F1
#
_entry.id   AF-A0AAP6H299-F1
#
_cell.length_a   1.000
_cell.length_b   1.000
_cell.length_c   1.000
_cell.angle_alpha   90.00
_cell.angle_beta   90.00
_cell.angle_gamma   90.00
#
_symmetry.space_group_name_H-M   'P 1'
#
loop_
_entity.id
_entity.type
_entity.pdbx_description
1 polymer ?
#
loop_
_entity_poly.entity_id
_entity_poly.type
_entity_poly.pdbx_seq_one_letter_code
_entity_poly.pdbx_strand_id
1 'polypeptide(L)'
;MRRLARARLDEVGSRLRDMLPKLPRTPGGGWIAGTREALGMSKSDLARRLGVSPAAVAKLESNERAGTVQIDTLRRAATVLDCELVVLVVPRQPLQAAVDQRRLQLYSTEIDRASVHMNLEDQAVSETLRRHLLLQAEAAIPDSMLWRELPIG
;
A
#
# COMPACT_ATOMS: atom_id res chain seq x y z
N MET A 1 -14.29 12.12 13.61
CA MET A 1 -14.41 11.88 12.15
C MET A 1 -13.32 10.98 11.56
N ARG A 2 -12.01 11.23 11.78
CA ARG A 2 -10.93 10.43 11.15
C ARG A 2 -10.88 8.95 11.55
N ARG A 3 -11.14 8.61 12.82
CA ARG A 3 -11.19 7.21 13.29
C ARG A 3 -12.23 6.36 12.55
N LEU A 4 -13.40 6.93 12.29
CA LEU A 4 -14.45 6.26 11.52
C LEU A 4 -14.04 6.05 10.04
N ALA A 5 -13.37 7.04 9.44
CA ALA A 5 -12.84 6.91 8.08
C ALA A 5 -11.79 5.80 7.97
N ARG A 6 -10.90 5.68 8.97
CA ARG A 6 -9.93 4.56 9.07
C ARG A 6 -10.64 3.22 9.15
N ALA A 7 -11.61 3.09 10.05
CA ALA A 7 -12.37 1.86 10.25
C ALA A 7 -13.06 1.39 8.95
N ARG A 8 -13.67 2.31 8.19
CA ARG A 8 -14.31 1.98 6.89
C ARG A 8 -13.30 1.49 5.85
N LEU A 9 -12.14 2.13 5.75
CA LEU A 9 -11.07 1.68 4.83
C LEU A 9 -10.48 0.34 5.25
N ASP A 10 -10.37 0.10 6.57
CA ASP A 10 -9.88 -1.17 7.12
C ASP A 10 -10.88 -2.32 6.94
N GLU A 11 -12.18 -2.07 6.85
CA GLU A 11 -13.18 -3.11 6.59
C GLU A 11 -12.91 -3.83 5.28
N VAL A 12 -12.68 -3.08 4.21
CA VAL A 12 -12.27 -3.63 2.90
C VAL A 12 -10.81 -4.08 2.92
N GLY A 13 -9.93 -3.27 3.52
CA GLY A 13 -8.49 -3.55 3.58
C GLY A 13 -8.13 -4.84 4.30
N SER A 14 -8.89 -5.23 5.34
CA SER A 14 -8.68 -6.46 6.11
C SER A 14 -8.84 -7.70 5.24
N ARG A 15 -9.96 -7.82 4.53
CA ARG A 15 -10.22 -8.94 3.62
C ARG A 15 -9.16 -9.02 2.52
N LEU A 16 -8.78 -7.87 1.96
CA LEU A 16 -7.75 -7.82 0.92
C LEU A 16 -6.36 -8.18 1.44
N ARG A 17 -5.97 -7.76 2.67
CA ARG A 17 -4.70 -8.14 3.29
C ARG A 17 -4.56 -9.66 3.42
N ASP A 18 -5.63 -10.34 3.80
CA ASP A 18 -5.61 -11.79 4.00
C ASP A 18 -5.65 -12.58 2.68
N MET A 19 -6.23 -11.98 1.64
CA MET A 19 -6.40 -12.60 0.33
C MET A 19 -5.19 -12.40 -0.59
N LEU A 20 -4.62 -11.19 -0.66
CA LEU A 20 -3.56 -10.83 -1.63
C LEU A 20 -2.33 -11.76 -1.59
N PRO A 21 -1.78 -12.16 -0.42
CA PRO A 21 -0.63 -13.07 -0.37
C PRO A 21 -0.91 -14.47 -0.93
N LYS A 22 -2.20 -14.85 -1.03
CA LYS A 22 -2.64 -16.16 -1.52
C LYS A 22 -2.89 -16.16 -3.04
N LEU A 23 -2.90 -15.00 -3.68
CA LEU A 23 -3.07 -14.92 -5.12
C LEU A 23 -1.82 -15.45 -5.83
N PRO A 24 -1.99 -16.14 -6.98
CA PRO A 24 -0.87 -16.57 -7.79
C PRO A 24 -0.06 -15.35 -8.25
N ARG A 25 1.26 -15.54 -8.36
CA ARG A 25 2.15 -14.47 -8.81
C ARG A 25 1.81 -14.06 -10.24
N THR A 26 2.02 -12.78 -10.54
CA THR A 26 1.93 -12.22 -11.89
C THR A 26 2.65 -13.12 -12.90
N PRO A 27 2.06 -13.39 -14.08
CA PRO A 27 2.74 -14.12 -15.14
C PRO A 27 4.13 -13.52 -15.41
N GLY A 28 5.12 -14.37 -15.72
CA GLY A 28 6.51 -13.92 -15.89
C GLY A 28 6.69 -12.80 -16.92
N GLY A 29 5.79 -12.72 -17.92
CA GLY A 29 5.77 -11.67 -18.94
C GLY A 29 4.98 -10.40 -18.61
N GLY A 30 4.22 -10.36 -17.50
CA GLY A 30 3.19 -9.35 -17.23
C GLY A 30 1.78 -9.82 -17.60
N TRP A 31 0.74 -9.15 -17.08
CA TRP A 31 -0.65 -9.51 -17.37
C TRP A 31 -1.02 -9.19 -18.81
N ILE A 32 -0.53 -8.09 -19.38
CA ILE A 32 -0.85 -7.72 -20.76
C ILE A 32 -0.26 -8.73 -21.74
N ALA A 33 1.02 -9.07 -21.59
CA ALA A 33 1.67 -10.05 -22.45
C ALA A 33 1.02 -11.44 -22.31
N GLY A 34 0.79 -11.89 -21.06
CA GLY A 34 0.18 -13.18 -20.79
C GLY A 34 -1.23 -13.32 -21.36
N THR A 35 -2.09 -12.30 -21.17
CA THR A 35 -3.44 -12.29 -21.73
C THR A 35 -3.41 -12.25 -23.26
N ARG A 36 -2.57 -11.40 -23.86
CA ARG A 36 -2.41 -11.33 -25.31
C ARG A 36 -2.05 -12.70 -25.89
N GLU A 37 -1.09 -13.39 -25.29
CA GLU A 37 -0.63 -14.71 -25.72
C GLU A 37 -1.69 -15.79 -25.53
N ALA A 38 -2.42 -15.77 -24.41
CA ALA A 38 -3.53 -16.69 -24.16
C ALA A 38 -4.67 -16.51 -25.18
N LEU A 39 -4.87 -15.30 -25.70
CA LEU A 39 -5.83 -15.00 -26.77
C LEU A 39 -5.29 -15.31 -28.18
N GLY A 40 -4.06 -15.82 -28.31
CA GLY A 40 -3.44 -16.13 -29.61
C GLY A 40 -3.03 -14.91 -30.43
N MET A 41 -2.87 -13.73 -29.81
CA MET A 41 -2.54 -12.48 -30.50
C MET A 41 -1.02 -12.26 -30.60
N SER A 42 -0.55 -11.86 -31.78
CA SER A 42 0.81 -11.33 -31.92
C SER A 42 0.91 -9.90 -31.33
N LYS A 43 2.13 -9.40 -31.10
CA LYS A 43 2.33 -7.99 -30.73
C LYS A 43 1.76 -7.04 -31.77
N SER A 44 1.81 -7.41 -33.05
CA SER A 44 1.24 -6.63 -34.15
C SER A 44 -0.28 -6.57 -34.11
N ASP A 45 -0.95 -7.65 -33.66
CA ASP A 45 -2.40 -7.65 -33.51
C ASP A 45 -2.85 -6.74 -32.36
N LEU A 46 -2.18 -6.83 -31.21
CA LEU A 46 -2.45 -5.92 -30.11
C LEU A 46 -2.14 -4.46 -30.49
N ALA A 47 -1.06 -4.22 -31.24
CA ALA A 47 -0.69 -2.90 -31.73
C ALA A 47 -1.79 -2.31 -32.63
N ARG A 48 -2.34 -3.12 -33.54
CA ARG A 48 -3.46 -2.73 -34.41
C ARG A 48 -4.70 -2.37 -33.60
N ARG A 49 -5.04 -3.16 -32.58
CA ARG A 49 -6.19 -2.89 -31.69
C ARG A 49 -5.99 -1.63 -30.85
N LEU A 50 -4.75 -1.34 -30.46
CA LEU A 50 -4.38 -0.14 -29.70
C LEU A 50 -4.18 1.12 -30.56
N GLY A 51 -4.06 0.99 -31.89
CA GLY A 51 -3.70 2.10 -32.77
C GLY A 51 -2.26 2.59 -32.58
N VAL A 52 -1.32 1.69 -32.24
CA VAL A 52 0.09 2.02 -31.99
C VAL A 52 1.03 1.12 -32.80
N SER A 53 2.35 1.32 -32.69
CA SER A 53 3.34 0.44 -33.35
C SER A 53 3.59 -0.85 -32.56
N PRO A 54 4.02 -1.96 -33.21
CA PRO A 54 4.44 -3.18 -32.52
C PRO A 54 5.59 -2.94 -31.52
N ALA A 55 6.48 -1.99 -31.80
CA ALA A 55 7.54 -1.58 -30.88
C ALA A 55 7.00 -0.90 -29.61
N ALA A 56 5.92 -0.12 -29.73
CA ALA A 56 5.24 0.47 -28.58
C ALA A 56 4.60 -0.60 -27.69
N VAL A 57 4.04 -1.67 -28.28
CA VAL A 57 3.54 -2.83 -27.51
C VAL A 57 4.67 -3.55 -26.79
N ALA A 58 5.80 -3.82 -27.47
CA ALA A 58 6.96 -4.43 -26.82
C ALA A 58 7.48 -3.60 -25.64
N LYS A 59 7.52 -2.27 -25.80
CA LYS A 59 7.88 -1.33 -24.72
C LYS A 59 6.86 -1.32 -23.59
N LEU A 60 5.57 -1.36 -23.90
CA LEU A 60 4.48 -1.47 -22.92
C LEU A 60 4.66 -2.72 -22.05
N GLU A 61 4.80 -3.90 -22.67
CA GLU A 61 4.98 -5.17 -21.96
C GLU A 61 6.26 -5.18 -21.11
N SER A 62 7.35 -4.59 -21.63
CA SER A 62 8.59 -4.45 -20.87
C SER A 62 8.44 -3.52 -19.66
N ASN A 63 7.75 -2.40 -19.83
CA ASN A 63 7.51 -1.44 -18.76
C ASN A 63 6.54 -1.98 -17.70
N GLU A 64 5.57 -2.81 -18.08
CA GLU A 64 4.70 -3.52 -17.13
C GLU A 64 5.54 -4.43 -16.24
N ARG A 65 6.40 -5.27 -16.84
CA ARG A 65 7.31 -6.15 -16.10
C ARG A 65 8.25 -5.37 -15.18
N ALA A 66 8.71 -4.20 -15.61
CA ALA A 66 9.58 -3.33 -14.83
C ALA A 66 8.85 -2.48 -13.78
N GLY A 67 7.50 -2.48 -13.76
CA GLY A 67 6.71 -1.63 -12.87
C GLY A 67 6.76 -0.13 -13.19
N THR A 68 7.17 0.25 -14.40
CA THR A 68 7.33 1.65 -14.84
C THR A 68 6.27 2.11 -15.83
N VAL A 69 5.33 1.23 -16.19
CA VAL A 69 4.22 1.54 -17.09
C VAL A 69 3.24 2.50 -16.42
N GLN A 70 2.72 3.45 -17.20
CA GLN A 70 1.67 4.34 -16.74
C GLN A 70 0.34 3.58 -16.59
N ILE A 71 -0.39 3.86 -15.52
CA ILE A 71 -1.72 3.26 -15.25
C ILE A 71 -2.67 3.44 -16.44
N ASP A 72 -2.68 4.63 -17.05
CA ASP A 72 -3.51 4.91 -18.23
C ASP A 72 -3.17 4.01 -19.43
N THR A 73 -1.88 3.72 -19.62
CA THR A 73 -1.44 2.81 -20.70
C THR A 73 -1.89 1.37 -20.43
N LEU A 74 -1.77 0.89 -19.19
CA LEU A 74 -2.32 -0.41 -18.79
C LEU A 74 -3.85 -0.46 -18.97
N ARG A 75 -4.55 0.62 -18.63
CA ARG A 75 -6.02 0.68 -18.73
C ARG A 75 -6.46 0.57 -20.19
N ARG A 76 -5.81 1.28 -21.11
CA ARG A 76 -6.09 1.14 -22.55
C ARG A 76 -5.81 -0.27 -23.06
N ALA A 77 -4.67 -0.86 -22.68
CA ALA A 77 -4.32 -2.23 -23.06
C ALA A 77 -5.33 -3.26 -22.52
N ALA A 78 -5.73 -3.13 -21.25
CA ALA A 78 -6.76 -3.98 -20.67
C ALA A 78 -8.09 -3.83 -21.43
N THR A 79 -8.53 -2.59 -21.69
CA THR A 79 -9.79 -2.31 -22.41
C THR A 79 -9.83 -2.99 -23.77
N VAL A 80 -8.78 -2.84 -24.58
CA VAL A 80 -8.76 -3.51 -25.89
C VAL A 80 -8.64 -5.02 -25.77
N LEU A 81 -8.10 -5.57 -24.68
CA LEU A 81 -8.06 -7.00 -24.42
C LEU A 81 -9.35 -7.54 -23.80
N ASP A 82 -10.42 -6.74 -23.72
CA ASP A 82 -11.68 -7.07 -23.03
C ASP A 82 -11.46 -7.44 -21.56
N CYS A 83 -10.54 -6.71 -20.91
CA CYS A 83 -10.14 -6.88 -19.53
C CYS A 83 -10.34 -5.58 -18.74
N GLU A 84 -10.55 -5.69 -17.44
CA GLU A 84 -10.63 -4.54 -16.55
C GLU A 84 -9.33 -4.36 -15.74
N LEU A 85 -8.80 -3.14 -15.74
CA LEU A 85 -7.69 -2.77 -14.87
C LEU A 85 -8.20 -2.36 -13.48
N VAL A 86 -7.92 -3.21 -12.49
CA VAL A 86 -8.22 -2.95 -11.08
C VAL A 86 -6.95 -2.48 -10.36
N VAL A 87 -6.96 -1.25 -9.85
CA VAL A 87 -5.85 -0.68 -9.05
C VAL A 87 -6.31 -0.54 -7.60
N LEU A 88 -5.60 -1.20 -6.68
CA LEU A 88 -5.94 -1.23 -5.26
C LEU A 88 -4.78 -0.68 -4.42
N VAL A 89 -5.12 0.10 -3.39
CA VAL A 89 -4.19 0.51 -2.33
C VAL A 89 -4.66 -0.15 -1.04
N VAL A 90 -3.92 -1.15 -0.58
CA VAL A 90 -4.28 -1.94 0.60
C VAL A 90 -3.31 -1.62 1.74
N PRO A 91 -3.79 -1.10 2.89
CA PRO A 91 -2.94 -0.85 4.04
C PRO A 91 -2.31 -2.15 4.53
N ARG A 92 -0.99 -2.15 4.77
CA ARG A 92 -0.24 -3.33 5.27
C ARG A 92 -0.66 -3.78 6.67
N GLN A 93 -1.23 -2.88 7.46
CA GLN A 93 -1.79 -3.13 8.78
C GLN A 93 -3.03 -2.24 8.98
N PRO A 94 -3.86 -2.47 10.01
CA PRO A 94 -4.97 -1.58 10.33
C PRO A 94 -4.51 -0.13 10.42
N LEU A 95 -5.21 0.80 9.77
CA LEU A 95 -4.84 2.21 9.71
C LEU A 95 -4.82 2.85 11.11
N GLN A 96 -5.71 2.41 12.01
CA GLN A 96 -5.65 2.86 13.40
C GLN A 96 -4.38 2.38 14.10
N ALA A 97 -3.97 1.12 13.89
CA ALA A 97 -2.72 0.60 14.45
C ALA A 97 -1.49 1.36 13.90
N ALA A 98 -1.49 1.74 12.62
CA ALA A 98 -0.44 2.59 12.05
C ALA A 98 -0.38 3.98 12.70
N VAL A 99 -1.54 4.57 13.00
CA VAL A 99 -1.64 5.85 13.71
C VAL A 99 -1.15 5.73 15.15
N ASP A 100 -1.56 4.69 15.86
CA ASP A 100 -1.16 4.46 17.25
C ASP A 100 0.34 4.20 17.35
N GLN A 101 0.90 3.43 16.41
CA GLN A 101 2.34 3.21 16.31
C GLN A 101 3.10 4.51 16.06
N ARG A 102 2.66 5.34 15.10
CA ARG A 102 3.28 6.64 14.83
C ARG A 102 3.21 7.56 16.05
N ARG A 103 2.05 7.59 16.72
CA ARG A 103 1.82 8.38 17.91
C ARG A 103 2.76 7.99 19.05
N LEU A 104 2.90 6.70 19.32
CA LEU A 104 3.82 6.18 20.32
C LEU A 104 5.28 6.52 19.96
N GLN A 105 5.68 6.41 18.69
CA GLN A 105 7.03 6.79 18.24
C GLN A 105 7.33 8.27 18.52
N LEU A 106 6.39 9.17 18.21
CA LEU A 106 6.58 10.60 18.47
C LEU A 106 6.63 10.89 19.97
N TYR A 107 5.72 10.27 20.73
CA TYR A 107 5.65 10.47 22.18
C TYR A 107 6.88 9.93 22.90
N SER A 108 7.39 8.77 22.49
CA SER A 108 8.64 8.23 23.03
C SER A 108 9.82 9.14 22.71
N THR A 109 9.92 9.70 21.50
CA THR A 109 10.97 10.68 21.16
C THR A 109 10.90 11.95 22.02
N GLU A 110 9.70 12.46 22.31
CA GLU A 110 9.51 13.61 23.21
C GLU A 110 9.90 13.27 24.67
N ILE A 111 9.54 12.09 25.17
CA ILE A 111 9.91 11.64 26.52
C ILE A 111 11.41 11.33 26.62
N ASP A 112 12.01 10.70 25.61
CA ASP A 112 13.44 10.40 25.57
C ASP A 112 14.26 11.69 25.58
N ARG A 113 13.78 12.75 24.89
CA ARG A 113 14.35 14.11 24.99
C ARG A 113 14.20 14.72 26.39
N ALA A 114 13.13 14.38 27.11
CA ALA A 114 12.90 14.79 28.50
C ALA A 114 13.60 13.89 29.55
N SER A 115 14.23 12.78 29.12
CA SER A 115 15.04 11.79 29.88
C SER A 115 14.31 10.82 30.83
N VAL A 116 14.44 9.49 30.59
CA VAL A 116 14.77 8.38 31.56
C VAL A 116 14.76 7.02 30.83
N HIS A 117 15.85 6.23 30.98
CA HIS A 117 15.99 4.83 30.56
C HIS A 117 14.83 3.94 31.07
N MET A 118 14.03 3.35 30.18
CA MET A 118 13.08 2.27 30.53
C MET A 118 13.73 0.90 30.28
N ASN A 119 14.18 0.24 31.37
CA ASN A 119 14.49 -1.20 31.36
C ASN A 119 13.17 -1.99 31.33
N LEU A 120 12.94 -2.71 30.24
CA LEU A 120 11.73 -3.51 29.99
C LEU A 120 11.92 -4.93 30.53
N GLU A 121 11.50 -5.17 31.77
CA GLU A 121 11.22 -6.53 32.25
C GLU A 121 9.72 -6.84 32.13
N ASP A 122 9.48 -8.02 31.57
CA ASP A 122 8.25 -8.82 31.53
C ASP A 122 7.09 -8.44 30.57
N GLN A 123 6.72 -9.41 29.72
CA GLN A 123 5.86 -9.21 28.55
C GLN A 123 4.39 -8.91 28.89
N ALA A 124 3.91 -9.27 30.09
CA ALA A 124 2.56 -8.92 30.56
C ALA A 124 2.44 -7.46 31.02
N VAL A 125 3.54 -6.89 31.56
CA VAL A 125 3.65 -5.45 31.88
C VAL A 125 3.67 -4.63 30.60
N SER A 126 4.15 -5.20 29.49
CA SER A 126 4.27 -4.50 28.22
C SER A 126 2.95 -4.00 27.62
N GLU A 127 1.85 -4.76 27.71
CA GLU A 127 0.58 -4.39 27.06
C GLU A 127 -0.25 -3.40 27.89
N THR A 128 -0.23 -3.52 29.21
CA THR A 128 -0.83 -2.53 30.12
C THR A 128 -0.07 -1.22 30.07
N LEU A 129 1.27 -1.27 30.10
CA LEU A 129 2.14 -0.10 29.91
C LEU A 129 1.91 0.53 28.53
N ARG A 130 1.85 -0.26 27.46
CA ARG A 130 1.57 0.22 26.10
C ARG A 130 0.23 0.94 26.03
N ARG A 131 -0.83 0.40 26.63
CA ARG A 131 -2.14 1.06 26.71
C ARG A 131 -2.06 2.38 27.46
N HIS A 132 -1.36 2.41 28.60
CA HIS A 132 -1.16 3.63 29.37
C HIS A 132 -0.42 4.72 28.57
N LEU A 133 0.70 4.35 27.94
CA LEU A 133 1.48 5.25 27.10
C LEU A 133 0.67 5.76 25.91
N LEU A 134 -0.16 4.91 25.30
CA LEU A 134 -1.01 5.32 24.19
C LEU A 134 -2.05 6.36 24.61
N LEU A 135 -2.68 6.19 25.78
CA LEU A 135 -3.63 7.18 26.31
C LEU A 135 -2.96 8.54 26.55
N GLN A 136 -1.75 8.54 27.11
CA GLN A 136 -0.99 9.77 27.31
C GLN A 136 -0.58 10.41 25.97
N ALA A 137 -0.11 9.60 25.03
CA ALA A 137 0.26 10.04 23.71
C ALA A 137 -0.94 10.57 22.90
N GLU A 138 -2.15 10.03 23.11
CA GLU A 138 -3.38 10.51 22.46
C GLU A 138 -3.77 11.90 22.95
N ALA A 139 -3.59 12.16 24.26
CA ALA A 139 -3.82 13.47 24.84
C ALA A 139 -2.78 14.50 24.37
N ALA A 140 -1.51 14.10 24.26
CA ALA A 140 -0.42 14.98 23.88
C ALA A 140 -0.34 15.25 22.35
N ILE A 141 -0.65 14.25 21.52
CA ILE A 141 -0.41 14.29 20.07
C ILE A 141 -1.71 14.10 19.30
N PRO A 142 -2.40 15.20 18.94
CA PRO A 142 -3.62 15.13 18.16
C PRO A 142 -3.34 14.64 16.74
N ASP A 143 -4.37 14.07 16.10
CA ASP A 143 -4.28 13.53 14.74
C ASP A 143 -3.69 14.50 13.70
N SER A 144 -3.87 15.81 13.89
CA SER A 144 -3.35 16.85 13.00
C SER A 144 -1.83 17.04 13.07
N MET A 145 -1.17 16.56 14.12
CA MET A 145 0.28 16.70 14.34
C MET A 145 1.07 15.45 13.94
N LEU A 146 0.43 14.29 13.79
CA LEU A 146 1.10 12.99 13.56
C LEU A 146 2.06 12.95 12.35
N TRP A 147 1.73 13.73 11.32
CA TRP A 147 2.39 13.70 10.02
C TRP A 147 3.01 15.05 9.63
N ARG A 148 2.99 16.03 10.54
CA ARG A 148 3.81 17.22 10.36
C ARG A 148 5.24 16.80 10.64
N GLU A 149 6.17 17.21 9.80
CA GLU A 149 7.60 17.05 10.10
C GLU A 149 7.85 17.83 11.40
N LEU A 150 8.09 17.11 12.50
CA LEU A 150 8.70 17.75 13.66
C LEU A 150 10.11 18.13 13.22
N PRO A 151 10.53 19.40 13.38
CA PRO A 151 11.89 19.79 13.07
C PRO A 151 12.82 18.84 13.81
N ILE A 152 13.65 18.14 13.06
CA ILE A 152 14.78 17.39 13.60
C ILE A 152 15.76 18.48 14.06
N GLY A 153 15.52 19.01 15.25
CA GLY A 153 16.50 19.75 16.04
C GLY A 153 17.34 18.77 16.85
#